data_AF-A0A3M8SVV0-F1
#
_entry.id   AF-A0A3M8SVV0-F1
#
_cell.length_a   1.000
_cell.length_b   1.000
_cell.length_c   1.000
_cell.angle_alpha   90.00
_cell.angle_beta   90.00
_cell.angle_gamma   90.00
#
_symmetry.space_group_name_H-M   'P 1'
#
loop_
_entity.id
_entity.type
_entity.pdbx_description
1 polymer ?
#
loop_
_entity_poly.entity_id
_entity_poly.type
_entity_poly.pdbx_seq_one_letter_code
_entity_poly.pdbx_strand_id
1 'polypeptide(L)'
;MLRGEARCLICNSASPQASPPRGADVLTVEFKINFVRPAVADRSVAIGKVTKAGKTLTVCQGEVIGEQGTRRETIAVMQATINVPGNT
;
A
#
# COMPACT_ATOMS: atom_id res chain seq x y z
N MET A 1 -9.44 6.06 -13.31
CA MET A 1 -10.40 6.22 -12.19
C MET A 1 -9.87 5.41 -11.00
N LEU A 2 -9.30 6.07 -10.00
CA LEU A 2 -8.81 5.45 -8.76
C LEU A 2 -10.01 4.85 -8.02
N ARG A 3 -10.34 3.58 -8.28
CA ARG A 3 -11.35 2.87 -7.49
C ARG A 3 -10.78 2.73 -6.08
N GLY A 4 -11.37 3.46 -5.15
CA GLY A 4 -10.97 3.65 -3.76
C GLY A 4 -11.10 2.42 -2.87
N GLU A 5 -10.65 1.26 -3.35
CA GLU A 5 -10.25 0.17 -2.48
C GLU A 5 -8.75 0.29 -2.30
N ALA A 6 -8.32 0.90 -1.18
CA ALA A 6 -6.96 0.77 -0.68
C ALA A 6 -6.75 -0.67 -0.18
N ARG A 7 -6.98 -1.65 -1.06
CA ARG A 7 -6.45 -2.99 -0.91
C ARG A 7 -4.94 -2.78 -0.93
N CYS A 8 -4.33 -2.83 0.24
CA CYS A 8 -2.89 -2.86 0.39
C CYS A 8 -2.38 -4.11 -0.36
N LEU A 9 -2.17 -3.99 -1.68
CA LEU A 9 -1.62 -5.05 -2.54
C LEU A 9 -0.24 -5.51 -2.02
N ILE A 10 0.41 -4.68 -1.20
CA ILE A 10 1.67 -4.98 -0.50
C ILE A 10 1.53 -6.22 0.41
N CYS A 11 0.36 -6.44 1.03
CA CYS A 11 0.15 -7.57 1.95
C CYS A 11 -0.69 -8.70 1.35
N ASN A 12 -1.59 -8.41 0.40
CA ASN A 12 -2.51 -9.42 -0.14
C ASN A 12 -2.00 -10.17 -1.38
N SER A 13 -0.96 -9.69 -2.08
CA SER A 13 -0.40 -10.41 -3.22
C SER A 13 1.10 -10.71 -3.04
N ALA A 14 1.37 -11.98 -2.74
CA ALA A 14 2.59 -12.69 -3.13
C ALA A 14 3.94 -12.25 -2.53
N SER A 15 3.97 -11.61 -1.35
CA SER A 15 5.20 -11.56 -0.55
C SER A 15 5.17 -12.67 0.51
N PRO A 16 6.08 -13.68 0.50
CA PRO A 16 6.13 -14.72 1.54
C PRO A 16 6.38 -14.16 2.94
N GLN A 17 6.79 -12.89 3.04
CA GLN A 17 7.07 -12.19 4.30
C GLN A 17 5.85 -11.46 4.89
N ALA A 18 4.76 -11.28 4.14
CA ALA A 18 3.62 -10.43 4.53
C ALA A 18 2.23 -11.00 4.17
N SER A 19 2.16 -12.23 3.66
CA SER A 19 0.86 -12.91 3.52
C SER A 19 0.34 -13.23 4.92
N PRO A 20 -0.83 -12.69 5.33
CA PRO A 20 -1.54 -13.29 6.44
C PRO A 20 -1.77 -14.78 6.13
N PRO A 21 -1.72 -15.69 7.12
CA PRO A 21 -2.15 -17.07 6.91
C PRO A 21 -3.57 -17.07 6.34
N ARG A 22 -3.90 -18.05 5.48
CA ARG A 22 -5.23 -18.14 4.85
C ARG A 22 -6.30 -18.13 5.97
N GLY A 23 -7.07 -17.04 6.04
CA GLY A 23 -8.11 -16.85 7.06
C GLY A 23 -7.74 -15.96 8.26
N ALA A 24 -6.55 -15.35 8.29
CA ALA A 24 -6.26 -14.33 9.30
C ALA A 24 -6.94 -12.99 8.95
N ASP A 25 -7.81 -12.53 9.85
CA ASP A 25 -8.45 -11.22 9.77
C ASP A 25 -7.41 -10.13 10.02
N VAL A 26 -6.98 -9.46 8.95
CA VAL A 26 -6.12 -8.28 9.07
C VAL A 26 -6.96 -7.05 9.38
N LEU A 27 -6.60 -6.32 10.42
CA LEU A 27 -7.26 -5.06 10.77
C LEU A 27 -6.36 -3.88 10.42
N THR A 28 -6.85 -2.91 9.66
CA THR A 28 -6.09 -1.67 9.40
C THR A 28 -6.15 -0.79 10.64
N VAL A 29 -4.98 -0.44 11.18
CA VAL A 29 -4.84 0.43 12.37
C VAL A 29 -4.72 1.88 11.96
N GLU A 30 -3.89 2.15 10.94
CA GLU A 30 -3.64 3.49 10.43
C GLU A 30 -3.51 3.43 8.92
N PHE A 31 -4.16 4.37 8.22
CA PHE A 31 -3.92 4.61 6.80
C PHE A 31 -3.84 6.11 6.56
N LYS A 32 -2.68 6.56 6.09
CA LYS A 32 -2.41 7.96 5.72
C LYS A 32 -2.01 8.01 4.26
N ILE A 33 -2.74 8.78 3.45
CA ILE A 33 -2.37 9.12 2.08
C ILE A 33 -2.30 10.63 1.94
N ASN A 34 -1.27 11.13 1.24
CA ASN A 34 -1.09 12.53 0.94
C ASN A 34 -0.96 12.68 -0.56
N PHE A 35 -1.84 13.47 -1.16
CA PHE A 35 -1.74 13.87 -2.55
C PHE A 35 -0.81 15.08 -2.63
N VAL A 36 0.39 14.85 -3.14
CA VAL A 36 1.41 15.90 -3.27
C VAL A 36 1.28 16.65 -4.58
N ARG A 37 0.56 16.09 -5.57
CA ARG A 37 0.24 16.71 -6.85
C ARG A 37 -1.16 16.28 -7.33
N PRO A 38 -1.80 17.05 -8.23
CA PRO A 38 -3.05 16.64 -8.88
C PRO A 38 -2.91 15.28 -9.58
N ALA A 39 -3.94 14.44 -9.48
CA ALA A 39 -3.97 13.11 -10.09
C ALA A 39 -4.30 13.15 -11.60
N VAL A 40 -3.61 14.02 -12.35
CA VAL A 40 -3.75 14.14 -13.81
C VAL A 40 -2.65 13.31 -14.45
N ALA A 41 -2.99 12.07 -14.82
CA ALA A 41 -2.08 11.15 -15.49
C ALA A 41 -2.86 10.18 -16.40
N ASP A 42 -2.24 9.78 -17.51
CA ASP A 42 -2.80 8.79 -18.44
C ASP A 42 -2.79 7.39 -17.81
N ARG A 43 -1.73 7.13 -17.04
CA ARG A 43 -1.56 5.91 -16.25
C ARG A 43 -1.01 6.24 -14.87
N SER A 44 -1.36 5.44 -13.87
CA SER A 44 -0.70 5.49 -12.57
C SER A 44 -0.22 4.12 -12.13
N VAL A 45 0.93 4.10 -11.45
CA VAL A 45 1.56 2.91 -10.87
C VAL A 45 1.71 3.15 -9.38
N ALA A 46 1.06 2.31 -8.57
CA ALA A 46 1.23 2.30 -7.13
C ALA A 46 2.30 1.27 -6.76
N ILE A 47 3.37 1.73 -6.12
CA ILE A 47 4.47 0.90 -5.63
C ILE A 47 4.43 0.97 -4.11
N GLY A 48 4.58 -0.18 -3.46
CA GLY A 48 4.60 -0.22 -2.01
C GLY A 48 5.55 -1.28 -1.48
N LYS A 49 6.09 -1.02 -0.30
CA LYS A 49 7.04 -1.88 0.40
C LYS A 49 6.62 -2.05 1.86
N VAL A 50 6.91 -3.21 2.41
CA VAL A 50 6.85 -3.45 3.85
C VAL A 50 8.06 -2.79 4.48
N THR A 51 7.84 -1.81 5.34
CA THR A 51 8.90 -1.13 6.08
C THR A 51 9.27 -1.92 7.34
N LYS A 52 8.30 -2.60 7.96
CA LYS A 52 8.51 -3.46 9.13
C LYS A 52 7.44 -4.55 9.21
N ALA A 53 7.86 -5.81 9.26
CA ALA A 53 6.99 -6.97 9.54
C ALA A 53 7.15 -7.37 11.01
N GLY A 54 6.22 -6.97 11.87
CA GLY A 54 6.17 -7.38 13.27
C GLY A 54 5.25 -8.57 13.51
N LYS A 55 5.29 -9.14 14.72
CA LYS A 55 4.42 -10.26 15.12
C LYS A 55 2.93 -9.91 15.14
N THR A 56 2.62 -8.63 15.38
CA THR A 56 1.25 -8.13 15.54
C THR A 56 0.98 -6.94 14.63
N LEU A 57 1.98 -6.07 14.42
CA LEU A 57 1.85 -4.88 13.56
C LEU A 57 2.80 -4.97 12.39
N THR A 58 2.27 -4.73 11.19
CA THR A 58 3.03 -4.60 9.95
C THR A 58 2.87 -3.18 9.42
N VAL A 59 4.00 -2.52 9.18
CA VAL A 59 4.05 -1.15 8.64
C VAL A 59 4.48 -1.21 7.20
N CYS A 60 3.75 -0.52 6.33
CA CYS A 60 4.02 -0.42 4.91
C CYS A 60 4.05 1.04 4.48
N GLN A 61 4.89 1.33 3.49
CA GLN A 61 4.93 2.63 2.82
C GLN A 61 4.76 2.42 1.32
N GLY A 62 4.21 3.41 0.64
CA GLY A 62 4.08 3.37 -0.81
C GLY A 62 3.97 4.73 -1.43
N GLU A 63 4.13 4.75 -2.73
CA GLU A 63 4.01 5.93 -3.57
C GLU A 63 3.23 5.60 -4.82
N VAL A 64 2.56 6.61 -5.36
CA VAL A 64 1.82 6.52 -6.62
C VAL A 64 2.49 7.43 -7.63
N ILE A 65 3.05 6.83 -8.67
CA ILE A 65 3.66 7.54 -9.79
C ILE A 65 2.63 7.67 -10.90
N GLY A 66 2.37 8.90 -11.34
CA GLY A 66 1.61 9.20 -12.54
C GLY A 66 2.52 9.30 -13.76
N GLU A 67 2.03 8.80 -14.89
CA GLU A 67 2.67 8.90 -16.20
C GLU A 67 1.74 9.70 -17.14
N GLN A 68 2.26 10.78 -17.73
CA GLN A 68 1.58 11.57 -18.75
C GLN A 68 2.55 11.88 -19.88
N GLY A 69 2.37 11.25 -21.04
CA GLY A 69 3.36 11.29 -22.12
C GLY A 69 4.76 10.87 -21.63
N THR A 70 5.73 11.78 -21.66
CA THR A 70 7.10 11.55 -21.17
C THR A 70 7.31 11.92 -19.70
N ARG A 71 6.32 12.54 -19.04
CA ARG A 71 6.41 13.04 -17.67
C ARG A 71 6.04 11.93 -16.68
N ARG A 72 6.91 11.67 -15.71
CA ARG A 72 6.67 10.77 -14.57
C ARG A 72 6.81 11.53 -13.26
N GLU A 73 5.78 11.50 -12.42
CA GLU A 73 5.79 12.22 -11.16
C GLU A 73 5.05 11.49 -10.04
N THR A 74 5.52 11.67 -8.81
CA THR A 74 4.77 11.22 -7.64
C THR A 74 3.54 12.08 -7.45
N ILE A 75 2.37 11.44 -7.53
CA ILE A 75 1.05 12.03 -7.29
C ILE A 75 0.69 11.91 -5.82
N ALA A 76 0.97 10.76 -5.20
CA ALA A 76 0.62 10.50 -3.82
C ALA A 76 1.68 9.68 -3.09
N VAL A 77 1.78 9.90 -1.79
CA VAL A 77 2.56 9.09 -0.86
C VAL A 77 1.66 8.55 0.22
N MET A 78 1.86 7.28 0.59
CA MET A 78 1.03 6.58 1.55
C MET A 78 1.85 5.83 2.59
N GLN A 79 1.29 5.74 3.79
CA GLN A 79 1.75 4.88 4.87
C GLN A 79 0.54 4.15 5.44
N ALA A 80 0.71 2.87 5.72
CA ALA A 80 -0.31 2.04 6.33
C ALA A 80 0.31 1.21 7.46
N THR A 81 -0.43 1.06 8.55
CA THR A 81 -0.13 0.10 9.61
C THR A 81 -1.30 -0.85 9.72
N ILE A 82 -1.03 -2.14 9.60
CA ILE A 82 -2.03 -3.19 9.74
C ILE A 82 -1.67 -4.08 10.93
N ASN A 83 -2.71 -4.52 11.64
CA ASN A 83 -2.62 -5.59 12.60
C ASN A 83 -2.76 -6.92 11.85
N VAL A 84 -1.80 -7.81 12.05
CA VAL A 84 -1.84 -9.18 11.56
C VAL A 84 -1.91 -10.09 12.79
N PRO A 85 -3.10 -10.53 13.20
CA PRO A 85 -3.23 -11.43 14.33
C PRO A 85 -2.68 -12.81 13.95
N GLY A 86 -1.73 -13.32 14.75
CA GLY A 86 -1.27 -14.70 14.71
C GLY A 86 -0.38 -15.06 13.51
N ASN A 87 0.93 -14.83 13.63
CA ASN A 87 1.93 -15.70 12.99
C ASN A 87 2.45 -16.71 14.03
N THR A 88 1.54 -17.50 14.60
CA THR A 88 1.87 -18.63 15.49
C THR A 88 1.14 -19.86 14.99
#